data_AF-A0A4Y2XD59-F1
#
_entry.id   AF-A0A4Y2XD59-F1
#
_cell.length_a   1.000
_cell.length_b   1.000
_cell.length_c   1.000
_cell.angle_alpha   90.00
_cell.angle_beta   90.00
_cell.angle_gamma   90.00
#
_symmetry.space_group_name_H-M   'P 1'
#
loop_
_entity.id
_entity.type
_entity.pdbx_description
1 polymer ?
#
loop_
_entity_poly.entity_id
_entity_poly.type
_entity_poly.pdbx_seq_one_letter_code
_entity_poly.pdbx_strand_id
1 'polypeptide(L)'
;MTALEHICDGIEKFCGVDLTSSDQHLKISDSRVQRDTDDCRKMVEWFKHYNPVPENSNLISMNTGVVGNSRINFHLVKEESILGIKRIEGSNFYTVKFRRSDRVQPLALKRHEILFIQIIQAMFTGF
;
A
#
# COMPACT_ATOMS: atom_id res chain seq x y z
N MET A 1 12.65 -24.00 -23.58
CA MET A 1 11.20 -23.94 -23.32
C MET A 1 10.57 -24.07 -24.70
N THR A 2 10.21 -25.28 -25.16
CA THR A 2 9.89 -25.52 -26.60
C THR A 2 8.84 -26.62 -26.81
N ALA A 3 8.88 -27.71 -26.03
CA ALA A 3 7.90 -28.80 -26.17
C ALA A 3 6.45 -28.37 -25.83
N LEU A 4 6.30 -27.51 -24.82
CA LEU A 4 4.99 -27.01 -24.40
C LEU A 4 4.38 -26.08 -25.47
N GLU A 5 5.21 -25.25 -26.12
CA GLU A 5 4.78 -24.34 -27.19
C GLU A 5 4.23 -25.12 -28.39
N HIS A 6 4.91 -26.19 -28.81
CA HIS A 6 4.43 -27.04 -29.90
C HIS A 6 3.11 -27.77 -29.58
N ILE A 7 2.88 -28.14 -28.32
CA ILE A 7 1.64 -28.77 -27.89
C ILE A 7 0.49 -27.74 -27.89
N CYS A 8 0.75 -26.53 -27.41
CA CYS A 8 -0.22 -25.43 -27.43
C CYS A 8 -0.61 -25.06 -28.87
N ASP A 9 0.37 -24.84 -29.75
CA ASP A 9 0.13 -24.56 -31.19
C ASP A 9 -0.69 -25.67 -31.87
N GLY A 10 -0.41 -26.93 -31.54
CA GLY A 10 -1.14 -28.08 -32.09
C GLY A 10 -2.60 -28.10 -31.67
N ILE A 11 -2.88 -27.77 -30.41
CA ILE A 11 -4.25 -27.71 -29.86
C ILE A 11 -5.00 -26.50 -30.43
N GLU A 12 -4.36 -25.35 -30.54
CA GLU A 12 -4.91 -24.13 -31.12
C GLU A 12 -5.35 -24.34 -32.57
N LYS A 13 -4.47 -24.95 -33.38
CA LYS A 13 -4.74 -25.26 -34.78
C LYS A 13 -5.83 -26.32 -34.95
N PHE A 14 -5.91 -27.30 -34.05
CA PHE A 14 -6.96 -28.32 -34.05
C PHE A 14 -8.33 -27.73 -33.70
N CYS A 15 -8.39 -26.88 -32.69
CA CYS A 15 -9.62 -26.26 -32.23
C CYS A 15 -10.02 -25.01 -33.04
N GLY A 16 -9.15 -24.52 -33.93
CA GLY A 16 -9.37 -23.30 -34.72
C GLY A 16 -9.45 -22.03 -33.87
N VAL A 17 -8.81 -22.03 -32.70
CA VAL A 17 -8.78 -20.91 -31.75
C VAL A 17 -7.34 -20.46 -31.58
N ASP A 18 -7.13 -19.16 -31.67
CA ASP A 18 -5.85 -18.51 -31.37
C ASP A 18 -5.87 -18.12 -29.88
N LEU A 19 -4.96 -18.67 -29.08
CA LEU A 19 -4.82 -18.32 -27.66
C LEU A 19 -3.82 -17.17 -27.46
N THR A 20 -3.68 -16.29 -28.45
CA THR A 20 -3.06 -14.97 -28.25
C THR A 20 -3.72 -14.28 -27.06
N SER A 21 -3.00 -14.34 -25.93
CA SER A 21 -3.23 -13.65 -24.66
C SER A 21 -4.58 -12.93 -24.60
N SER A 22 -5.62 -13.67 -24.25
CA SER A 22 -6.93 -13.10 -23.93
C SER A 22 -6.77 -11.95 -22.92
N ASP A 23 -7.55 -10.88 -23.11
CA ASP A 23 -7.75 -9.69 -22.25
C ASP A 23 -7.98 -9.95 -20.74
N GLN A 24 -7.84 -11.18 -20.27
CA GLN A 24 -7.85 -11.53 -18.84
C GLN A 24 -6.70 -10.87 -18.06
N HIS A 25 -5.70 -10.29 -18.75
CA HIS A 25 -4.68 -9.43 -18.17
C HIS A 25 -4.90 -7.93 -18.43
N LEU A 26 -6.14 -7.47 -18.65
CA LEU A 26 -6.46 -6.04 -18.87
C LEU A 26 -5.90 -5.11 -17.78
N LYS A 27 -5.66 -5.60 -16.55
CA LYS A 27 -5.11 -4.79 -15.45
C LYS A 27 -3.62 -4.47 -15.59
N ILE A 28 -2.85 -5.28 -16.31
CA ILE A 28 -1.39 -5.13 -16.52
C ILE A 28 -1.07 -5.04 -18.03
N SER A 29 -2.01 -4.58 -18.85
CA SER A 29 -1.68 -4.25 -20.25
C SER A 29 -0.52 -3.25 -20.29
N ASP A 30 0.36 -3.35 -21.29
CA ASP A 30 1.49 -2.41 -21.48
C ASP A 30 1.04 -0.94 -21.44
N SER A 31 -0.15 -0.64 -21.97
CA SER A 31 -0.73 0.71 -21.94
C SER A 31 -0.99 1.22 -20.51
N ARG A 32 -1.36 0.34 -19.57
CA ARG A 32 -1.58 0.67 -18.16
C ARG A 32 -0.27 0.78 -17.41
N VAL A 33 0.66 -0.13 -17.65
CA VAL A 33 2.02 -0.06 -17.08
C VAL A 33 2.72 1.24 -17.50
N GLN A 34 2.62 1.60 -18.78
CA GLN A 34 3.20 2.85 -19.29
C GLN A 34 2.53 4.07 -18.66
N ARG A 35 1.19 4.09 -18.54
CA ARG A 35 0.45 5.17 -17.88
C ARG A 35 0.86 5.32 -16.41
N ASP A 36 0.89 4.22 -15.66
CA ASP A 36 1.28 4.23 -14.24
C ASP A 36 2.73 4.72 -14.08
N THR A 37 3.62 4.36 -15.01
CA THR A 37 5.01 4.83 -15.04
C THR A 37 5.10 6.32 -15.32
N ASP A 38 4.31 6.82 -16.28
CA ASP A 38 4.26 8.24 -16.61
C ASP A 38 3.66 9.08 -15.48
N ASP A 39 2.63 8.58 -14.81
CA ASP A 39 2.02 9.24 -13.65
C ASP A 39 2.96 9.22 -12.43
N CYS A 40 3.68 8.12 -12.19
CA CYS A 40 4.76 8.09 -11.20
C CYS A 40 5.82 9.15 -11.48
N ARG A 41 6.23 9.30 -12.74
CA ARG A 41 7.23 10.31 -13.15
C ARG A 41 6.72 11.72 -12.89
N LYS A 42 5.45 12.03 -13.21
CA LYS A 42 4.84 13.34 -12.91
C LYS A 42 4.82 13.61 -11.41
N MET A 43 4.45 12.62 -10.59
CA MET A 43 4.46 12.76 -9.14
C MET A 43 5.87 13.05 -8.61
N VAL A 44 6.89 12.34 -9.10
CA VAL A 44 8.29 12.58 -8.72
C VAL A 44 8.74 14.00 -9.10
N GLU A 45 8.46 14.46 -10.31
CA GLU A 45 8.79 15.83 -10.73
C GLU A 45 8.08 16.88 -9.86
N TRP A 46 6.83 16.63 -9.49
CA TRP A 46 6.10 17.52 -8.59
C TRP A 46 6.74 17.58 -7.20
N PHE A 47 7.13 16.44 -6.62
CA PHE A 47 7.79 16.38 -5.32
C PHE A 47 9.18 17.04 -5.29
N LYS A 48 9.86 17.19 -6.43
CA LYS A 48 11.11 17.98 -6.49
C LYS A 48 10.89 19.47 -6.26
N HIS A 49 9.73 19.99 -6.67
CA HIS A 49 9.41 21.42 -6.60
C HIS A 49 8.62 21.77 -5.34
N TYR A 50 7.82 20.83 -4.82
CA TYR A 50 6.96 21.02 -3.66
C TYR A 50 7.27 19.96 -2.61
N ASN A 51 7.60 20.39 -1.39
CA ASN A 51 7.67 19.48 -0.26
C ASN A 51 6.23 19.20 0.25
N PRO A 52 5.68 17.99 0.04
CA PRO A 52 4.33 17.66 0.51
C PRO A 52 4.26 17.48 2.02
N VAL A 53 5.41 17.33 2.69
CA VAL A 53 5.49 17.09 4.12
C VAL A 53 5.73 18.42 4.82
N PRO A 54 4.72 19.01 5.50
CA PRO A 54 4.95 20.18 6.33
C PRO A 54 6.02 19.86 7.39
N GLU A 55 6.95 20.78 7.64
CA GLU A 55 7.92 20.66 8.71
C GLU A 55 7.18 20.68 10.06
N ASN A 56 6.85 19.49 10.57
CA ASN A 56 6.30 19.31 11.90
C ASN A 56 6.84 18.03 12.52
N SER A 57 6.92 18.02 13.85
CA SER A 57 7.31 16.86 14.64
C SER A 57 6.17 15.88 14.88
N ASN A 58 4.98 16.15 14.34
CA ASN A 58 3.80 15.35 14.60
C ASN A 58 3.66 14.24 13.57
N LEU A 59 3.16 13.08 13.99
CA LEU A 59 2.85 12.00 13.06
C LEU A 59 1.56 12.37 12.29
N ILE A 60 1.61 12.54 10.97
CA ILE A 60 0.44 12.91 10.16
C ILE A 60 0.10 11.82 9.15
N SER A 61 -1.19 11.46 9.08
CA SER A 61 -1.72 10.59 8.03
C SER A 61 -1.76 11.32 6.69
N MET A 62 -0.98 10.85 5.70
CA MET A 62 -1.01 11.42 4.35
C MET A 62 -2.38 11.30 3.66
N ASN A 63 -3.14 10.24 3.97
CA ASN A 63 -4.44 9.98 3.36
C ASN A 63 -5.61 10.71 4.03
N THR A 64 -5.43 11.27 5.22
CA THR A 64 -6.55 11.92 5.94
C THR A 64 -6.19 13.26 6.54
N GLY A 65 -4.91 13.66 6.51
CA GLY A 65 -4.40 14.82 7.25
C GLY A 65 -4.48 14.67 8.77
N VAL A 66 -4.92 13.51 9.30
CA VAL A 66 -5.11 13.31 10.74
C VAL A 66 -3.76 13.35 11.44
N VAL A 67 -3.65 14.26 12.41
CA VAL A 67 -2.51 14.38 13.29
C VAL A 67 -2.64 13.38 14.43
N GLY A 68 -1.64 12.53 14.57
CA GLY A 68 -1.53 11.54 15.63
C GLY A 68 -1.34 12.21 16.98
N ASN A 69 -1.99 11.65 17.99
CA ASN A 69 -1.77 12.03 19.39
C ASN A 69 -0.73 11.11 20.04
N SER A 70 -0.41 11.37 21.30
CA SER A 70 0.57 10.59 22.09
C SER A 70 0.23 9.10 22.25
N ARG A 71 -0.99 8.66 21.91
CA ARG A 71 -1.38 7.25 21.97
C ARG A 71 -1.03 6.48 20.70
N ILE A 72 -0.70 7.18 19.61
CA ILE A 72 -0.34 6.56 18.35
C ILE A 72 1.12 6.13 18.41
N ASN A 73 1.36 4.83 18.35
CA ASN A 73 2.70 4.23 18.44
C ASN A 73 3.03 3.34 17.22
N PHE A 74 2.26 3.43 16.13
CA PHE A 74 2.52 2.62 14.93
C PHE A 74 3.91 2.82 14.33
N HIS A 75 4.44 4.04 14.39
CA HIS A 75 5.80 4.34 13.95
C HIS A 75 6.88 3.61 14.77
N LEU A 76 6.55 3.12 15.97
CA LEU A 76 7.42 2.35 16.86
C LEU A 76 7.15 0.84 16.83
N VAL A 77 6.35 0.35 15.89
CA VAL A 77 5.91 -1.07 15.82
C VAL A 77 7.08 -2.05 15.91
N LYS A 78 8.22 -1.72 15.28
CA LYS A 78 9.42 -2.55 15.30
C LYS A 78 10.00 -2.66 16.71
N GLU A 79 10.13 -1.55 17.42
CA GLU A 79 10.68 -1.53 18.78
C GLU A 79 9.75 -2.23 19.77
N GLU A 80 8.45 -1.94 19.68
CA GLU A 80 7.41 -2.55 20.52
C GLU A 80 7.30 -4.07 20.29
N SER A 81 7.42 -4.52 19.04
CA SER A 81 7.41 -5.96 18.72
C SER A 81 8.63 -6.69 19.27
N ILE A 82 9.83 -6.10 19.18
CA ILE A 82 11.05 -6.68 19.76
C ILE A 82 10.90 -6.79 21.28
N LEU A 83 10.41 -5.74 21.95
CA LEU A 83 10.14 -5.76 23.39
C LEU A 83 9.07 -6.81 23.74
N GLY A 84 8.04 -6.93 22.91
CA GLY A 84 7.00 -7.95 23.05
C GLY A 84 7.55 -9.37 22.97
N ILE A 85 8.40 -9.65 21.99
CA ILE A 85 9.04 -10.97 21.83
C ILE A 85 9.94 -11.29 23.01
N LYS A 86 10.78 -10.34 23.45
CA LYS A 86 11.64 -10.51 24.64
C LYS A 86 10.86 -10.82 25.92
N ARG A 87 9.64 -10.29 26.06
CA ARG A 87 8.76 -10.60 27.21
C ARG A 87 8.23 -12.04 27.18
N ILE A 88 8.13 -12.64 26.00
CA ILE A 88 7.60 -14.00 25.80
C ILE A 88 8.73 -15.03 25.84
N GLU A 89 9.95 -14.63 25.50
CA GLU A 89 11.13 -15.47 25.56
C GLU A 89 11.29 -16.10 26.97
N GLY A 90 11.43 -17.43 27.02
CA GLY A 90 11.53 -18.20 28.27
C GLY A 90 10.22 -18.41 29.04
N SER A 91 9.10 -17.86 28.57
CA SER A 91 7.78 -18.06 29.20
C SER A 91 7.07 -19.29 28.63
N ASN A 92 6.32 -20.02 29.48
CA ASN A 92 5.49 -21.13 29.02
C ASN A 92 4.27 -20.60 28.25
N PHE A 93 3.87 -21.28 27.18
CA PHE A 93 2.78 -20.86 26.29
C PHE A 93 1.47 -20.52 27.02
N TYR A 94 1.08 -21.31 28.03
CA TYR A 94 -0.15 -21.10 28.80
C TYR A 94 -0.12 -19.87 29.74
N THR A 95 1.07 -19.30 29.98
CA THR A 95 1.24 -18.10 30.83
C THR A 95 1.22 -16.80 30.03
N VAL A 96 1.49 -16.86 28.73
CA VAL A 96 1.54 -15.70 27.84
C VAL A 96 0.13 -15.12 27.67
N LYS A 97 -0.02 -13.83 27.97
CA LYS A 97 -1.28 -13.10 27.79
C LYS A 97 -1.05 -11.82 27.01
N PHE A 98 -1.76 -11.65 25.91
CA PHE A 98 -1.74 -10.42 25.12
C PHE A 98 -2.82 -9.46 25.62
N ARG A 99 -2.42 -8.30 26.14
CA ARG A 99 -3.36 -7.27 26.58
C ARG A 99 -3.75 -6.41 25.40
N ARG A 100 -4.93 -5.77 25.48
CA ARG A 100 -5.33 -4.76 24.48
C ARG A 100 -4.40 -3.54 24.47
N SER A 101 -3.74 -3.26 25.61
CA SER A 101 -2.71 -2.23 25.74
C SER A 101 -1.44 -2.55 24.95
N ASP A 102 -1.16 -3.84 24.70
CA ASP A 102 0.05 -4.27 23.98
C ASP A 102 -0.14 -4.16 22.46
N ARG A 103 -1.35 -3.82 22.01
CA ARG A 103 -1.65 -3.59 20.60
C ARG A 103 -1.12 -2.24 20.17
N VAL A 104 -0.33 -2.26 19.12
CA VAL A 104 0.07 -1.05 18.40
C VAL A 104 -1.17 -0.32 17.87
N GLN A 105 -1.21 1.00 18.10
CA GLN A 105 -2.30 1.90 17.74
C GLN A 105 -1.94 2.62 16.43
N PRO A 106 -2.66 2.33 15.32
CA PRO A 106 -2.48 3.03 14.05
C PRO A 106 -3.17 4.40 14.05
N LEU A 107 -2.75 5.27 13.12
CA LEU A 107 -3.42 6.54 12.80
C LEU A 107 -4.87 6.37 12.28
N ALA A 108 -5.31 5.15 12.00
CA ALA A 108 -6.61 4.88 11.40
C ALA A 108 -7.78 5.26 12.33
N LEU A 109 -8.73 6.00 11.75
CA LEU A 109 -9.89 6.63 12.38
C LEU A 109 -10.61 5.78 13.46
N LYS A 110 -10.78 6.37 14.65
CA LYS A 110 -12.08 6.27 15.31
C LYS A 110 -13.09 7.03 14.45
N ARG A 111 -14.14 6.33 13.99
CA ARG A 111 -15.22 6.88 13.17
C ARG A 111 -15.74 8.18 13.79
N HIS A 112 -15.45 9.31 13.17
CA HIS A 112 -16.41 10.40 12.98
C HIS A 112 -16.00 11.08 11.66
N GLU A 113 -16.99 11.19 10.78
CA GLU A 113 -16.93 11.84 9.47
C GLU A 113 -16.18 13.17 9.58
N ILE A 114 -15.15 13.42 8.78
CA ILE A 114 -14.74 14.77 8.35
C ILE A 114 -13.94 14.66 7.04
N LEU A 115 -14.63 15.10 5.97
CA LEU A 115 -14.20 15.87 4.79
C LEU A 115 -12.74 15.80 4.35
N PHE A 116 -12.45 14.90 3.42
CA PHE A 116 -11.16 14.82 2.72
C PHE A 116 -11.13 15.56 1.36
N ILE A 117 -12.07 16.47 1.12
CA ILE A 117 -12.25 17.00 -0.24
C ILE A 117 -11.32 18.19 -0.58
N GLN A 118 -10.78 18.97 0.38
CA GLN A 118 -10.12 20.23 0.00
C GLN A 118 -8.63 20.13 -0.40
N ILE A 119 -7.82 19.25 0.21
CA ILE A 119 -6.37 19.21 -0.10
C ILE A 119 -6.10 18.55 -1.45
N ILE A 120 -6.80 17.46 -1.78
CA ILE A 120 -6.66 16.80 -3.08
C ILE A 120 -7.34 17.60 -4.20
N GLN A 121 -8.49 18.24 -3.94
CA GLN A 121 -9.16 19.04 -4.97
C GLN A 121 -8.31 20.25 -5.39
N ALA A 122 -7.59 20.89 -4.45
CA ALA A 122 -6.60 21.91 -4.79
C ALA A 122 -5.40 21.37 -5.62
N MET A 123 -5.04 20.10 -5.47
CA MET A 123 -3.99 19.46 -6.28
C MET A 123 -4.43 19.17 -7.72
N PHE A 124 -5.74 19.00 -7.97
CA PHE A 124 -6.28 18.65 -9.30
C PHE A 124 -6.98 19.80 -10.04
N THR A 125 -7.37 20.89 -9.37
CA THR A 125 -8.02 22.05 -10.03
C THR A 125 -7.03 23.12 -10.52
N GLY A 126 -5.73 22.88 -10.39
CA GLY A 126 -4.66 23.75 -10.88
C GLY A 126 -4.14 23.45 -12.29
N PHE A 127 -4.78 22.50 -13.00
CA PHE A 127 -4.53 22.16 -14.40
C PHE A 127 -5.82 22.30 -15.22
#